data_AF-A0A1F6I822-F1
#
_entry.id   AF-A0A1F6I822-F1
#
_cell.length_a   1.000
_cell.length_b   1.000
_cell.length_c   1.000
_cell.angle_alpha   90.00
_cell.angle_beta   90.00
_cell.angle_gamma   90.00
#
_symmetry.space_group_name_H-M   'P 1'
#
loop_
_entity.id
_entity.type
_entity.pdbx_description
1 polymer ?
#
loop_
_entity_poly.entity_id
_entity_poly.type
_entity_poly.pdbx_seq_one_letter_code
_entity_poly.pdbx_strand_id
1 'polypeptide(L)'
;MLVTNKKEASPPSHKASAGEAGQTIIEATIALASILLTLAAISIAISTGVSNSQFAKQQTQASKYAQGGMEQLRYLRNTDPTSFFLKEGTKCFNEDNSLDYFPCTAVNIANSFKREAEFSKNGIPTTECEDDKKVTVSVYWASGKCSSANTFCHKSQLVSCFVNQVGSSSQL
;
A
#
# COMPACT_ATOMS: atom_id res chain seq x y z
N MET A 1 78.87 -24.09 -16.86
CA MET A 1 77.48 -23.58 -16.76
C MET A 1 76.58 -24.65 -17.34
N LEU A 2 75.84 -25.36 -16.47
CA LEU A 2 75.05 -26.54 -16.83
C LEU A 2 73.72 -26.14 -17.48
N VAL A 3 73.41 -26.77 -18.59
CA VAL A 3 72.11 -26.71 -19.28
C VAL A 3 71.10 -27.56 -18.51
N THR A 4 70.01 -26.95 -18.03
CA THR A 4 68.89 -27.68 -17.42
C THR A 4 67.80 -27.92 -18.46
N ASN A 5 67.47 -29.20 -18.66
CA ASN A 5 66.42 -29.67 -19.58
C ASN A 5 65.02 -29.26 -19.06
N LYS A 6 64.26 -28.58 -19.93
CA LYS A 6 62.86 -28.21 -19.75
C LYS A 6 61.98 -29.42 -20.01
N LYS A 7 61.30 -29.95 -18.99
CA LYS A 7 60.33 -31.05 -19.12
C LYS A 7 58.96 -30.44 -19.45
N GLU A 8 58.53 -30.53 -20.70
CA GLU A 8 57.19 -30.13 -21.15
C GLU A 8 56.14 -31.11 -20.61
N ALA A 9 55.13 -30.56 -19.95
CA ALA A 9 53.95 -31.30 -19.51
C ALA A 9 52.99 -31.48 -20.69
N SER A 10 52.61 -32.73 -20.95
CA SER A 10 51.65 -33.14 -21.99
C SER A 10 50.28 -32.50 -21.75
N PRO A 11 49.60 -31.97 -22.79
CA PRO A 11 48.24 -31.45 -22.66
C PRO A 11 47.23 -32.60 -22.43
N PRO A 12 46.14 -32.36 -21.68
CA PRO A 12 45.07 -33.34 -21.52
C PRO A 12 44.38 -33.59 -22.87
N SER A 13 44.31 -34.88 -23.21
CA SER A 13 43.58 -35.43 -24.35
C SER A 13 42.09 -35.07 -24.24
N HIS A 14 41.65 -34.11 -25.05
CA HIS A 14 40.23 -33.98 -25.39
C HIS A 14 39.85 -35.19 -26.23
N LYS A 15 39.28 -36.22 -25.58
CA LYS A 15 38.58 -37.29 -26.28
C LYS A 15 37.35 -36.69 -26.93
N ALA A 16 37.41 -36.42 -28.24
CA ALA A 16 36.24 -36.28 -29.08
C ALA A 16 35.52 -37.64 -29.10
N SER A 17 34.36 -37.73 -28.45
CA SER A 17 33.50 -38.91 -28.51
C SER A 17 32.76 -38.93 -29.84
N ALA A 18 32.91 -40.03 -30.56
CA ALA A 18 32.27 -40.28 -31.85
C ALA A 18 30.85 -40.83 -31.64
N GLY A 19 29.86 -40.24 -32.31
CA GLY A 19 28.54 -40.85 -32.59
C GLY A 19 27.46 -40.67 -31.52
N GLU A 20 26.87 -39.48 -31.42
CA GLU A 20 25.75 -39.17 -30.50
C GLU A 20 24.55 -38.48 -31.20
N ALA A 21 24.16 -38.95 -32.40
CA ALA A 21 23.06 -38.34 -33.17
C ALA A 21 21.68 -38.38 -32.46
N GLY A 22 21.52 -39.12 -31.35
CA GLY A 22 20.34 -39.11 -30.49
C GLY A 22 20.49 -38.35 -29.16
N GLN A 23 21.73 -38.09 -28.70
CA GLN A 23 21.99 -37.45 -27.40
C GLN A 23 21.82 -35.93 -27.48
N THR A 24 22.15 -35.34 -28.63
CA THR A 24 22.02 -33.88 -28.86
C THR A 24 20.57 -33.39 -28.82
N ILE A 25 19.60 -34.22 -29.24
CA ILE A 25 18.17 -33.84 -29.22
C ILE A 25 17.63 -33.84 -27.79
N ILE A 26 18.04 -34.81 -26.96
CA ILE A 26 17.63 -34.88 -25.56
C ILE A 26 18.26 -33.72 -24.76
N GLU A 27 19.53 -33.43 -24.99
CA GLU A 27 20.20 -32.28 -24.37
C GLU A 27 19.54 -30.95 -24.75
N ALA A 28 19.18 -30.76 -26.02
CA ALA A 28 18.50 -29.57 -26.51
C ALA A 28 17.10 -29.40 -25.90
N THR A 29 16.34 -30.48 -25.72
CA THR A 29 15.00 -30.43 -25.09
C THR A 29 15.07 -30.12 -23.60
N ILE A 30 16.05 -30.70 -22.88
CA ILE A 30 16.30 -30.38 -21.46
C ILE A 30 16.72 -28.92 -21.31
N ALA A 31 17.62 -28.44 -22.17
CA ALA A 31 18.04 -27.04 -22.19
C ALA A 31 16.84 -26.11 -22.41
N LEU A 32 16.00 -26.39 -23.42
CA LEU A 32 14.81 -25.60 -23.70
C LEU A 32 13.81 -25.61 -22.52
N ALA A 33 13.58 -26.78 -21.90
CA ALA A 33 12.71 -26.89 -20.74
C ALA A 33 13.21 -26.05 -19.55
N SER A 34 14.53 -26.04 -19.32
CA SER A 34 15.13 -25.22 -18.26
C SER A 34 14.97 -23.71 -18.52
N ILE A 35 15.07 -23.28 -19.78
CA ILE A 35 14.87 -21.88 -20.17
C ILE A 35 13.41 -21.47 -19.92
N LEU A 36 12.44 -22.30 -20.32
CA LEU A 36 11.02 -21.99 -20.10
C LEU A 36 10.68 -21.91 -18.60
N LEU A 37 11.24 -22.82 -17.79
CA LEU A 37 11.05 -22.81 -16.35
C LEU A 37 11.63 -21.55 -15.69
N THR A 38 12.83 -21.13 -16.10
CA THR A 38 13.45 -19.91 -15.56
C THR A 38 12.68 -18.65 -15.97
N LEU A 39 12.21 -18.56 -17.22
CA LEU A 39 11.38 -17.44 -17.68
C LEU A 39 10.04 -17.35 -16.93
N ALA A 40 9.41 -18.48 -16.64
CA ALA A 40 8.19 -18.52 -15.84
C ALA A 40 8.44 -18.01 -14.41
N ALA A 41 9.53 -18.45 -13.79
CA ALA A 41 9.91 -18.01 -12.45
C ALA A 41 10.18 -16.49 -12.39
N ILE A 42 10.91 -15.95 -13.37
CA ILE A 42 11.18 -14.50 -13.49
C ILE A 42 9.87 -13.71 -13.63
N SER A 43 8.96 -14.20 -14.47
CA SER A 43 7.68 -13.52 -14.73
C SER A 43 6.81 -13.41 -13.48
N ILE A 44 6.75 -14.49 -12.68
CA ILE A 44 6.03 -14.50 -11.40
C ILE A 44 6.69 -13.53 -10.40
N ALA A 45 8.03 -13.53 -10.32
CA ALA A 45 8.77 -12.64 -9.44
C ALA A 45 8.53 -11.16 -9.78
N ILE A 46 8.59 -10.80 -11.07
CA ILE A 46 8.32 -9.43 -11.54
C ILE A 46 6.87 -9.03 -11.23
N SER A 47 5.91 -9.88 -11.56
CA SER A 47 4.48 -9.60 -11.32
C SER A 47 4.18 -9.34 -9.85
N THR A 48 4.78 -10.15 -8.98
CA THR A 48 4.68 -9.99 -7.52
C THR A 48 5.34 -8.69 -7.06
N GLY A 49 6.53 -8.37 -7.58
CA GLY A 49 7.24 -7.13 -7.29
C GLY A 49 6.44 -5.89 -7.66
N VAL A 50 5.87 -5.86 -8.87
CA VAL A 50 5.04 -4.75 -9.35
C VAL A 50 3.79 -4.60 -8.48
N SER A 51 3.10 -5.69 -8.17
CA SER A 51 1.90 -5.66 -7.32
C SER A 51 2.19 -5.10 -5.93
N ASN A 52 3.31 -5.50 -5.33
CA ASN A 52 3.71 -5.02 -4.01
C ASN A 52 4.13 -3.54 -4.04
N SER A 53 4.85 -3.11 -5.09
CA SER A 53 5.21 -1.70 -5.28
C SER A 53 3.98 -0.80 -5.44
N GLN A 54 3.00 -1.23 -6.25
CA GLN A 54 1.75 -0.51 -6.43
C GLN A 54 0.95 -0.43 -5.12
N PHE A 55 0.88 -1.53 -4.37
CA PHE A 55 0.22 -1.55 -3.07
C PHE A 55 0.87 -0.57 -2.08
N ALA A 56 2.20 -0.59 -1.94
CA ALA A 56 2.93 0.32 -1.06
C ALA A 56 2.72 1.80 -1.45
N LYS A 57 2.69 2.09 -2.76
CA LYS A 57 2.37 3.42 -3.28
C LYS A 57 0.95 3.85 -2.91
N GLN A 58 -0.05 2.99 -3.13
CA GLN A 58 -1.44 3.28 -2.78
C GLN A 58 -1.63 3.46 -1.27
N GLN A 59 -0.99 2.64 -0.45
CA GLN A 59 -1.01 2.77 1.01
C GLN A 59 -0.39 4.09 1.45
N THR A 60 0.74 4.49 0.88
CA THR A 60 1.37 5.78 1.17
C THR A 60 0.46 6.95 0.79
N GLN A 61 -0.18 6.89 -0.38
CA GLN A 61 -1.14 7.91 -0.82
C GLN A 61 -2.37 7.96 0.09
N ALA A 62 -2.95 6.81 0.45
CA ALA A 62 -4.09 6.73 1.36
C ALA A 62 -3.76 7.35 2.73
N SER A 63 -2.57 7.06 3.27
CA SER A 63 -2.10 7.67 4.52
C SER A 63 -1.93 9.19 4.39
N LYS A 64 -1.41 9.70 3.27
CA LYS A 64 -1.34 11.15 3.01
C LYS A 64 -2.73 11.79 2.95
N TYR A 65 -3.69 11.15 2.28
CA TYR A 65 -5.07 11.65 2.22
C TYR A 65 -5.76 11.62 3.59
N ALA A 66 -5.47 10.61 4.42
CA ALA A 66 -5.96 10.54 5.79
C ALA A 66 -5.36 11.66 6.64
N GLN A 67 -4.05 11.91 6.53
CA GLN A 67 -3.38 13.02 7.22
C GLN A 67 -3.96 14.37 6.80
N GLY A 68 -4.13 14.60 5.50
CA GLY A 68 -4.76 15.83 5.00
C GLY A 68 -6.21 15.99 5.45
N GLY A 69 -6.97 14.89 5.51
CA GLY A 69 -8.33 14.92 6.06
C GLY A 69 -8.33 15.28 7.55
N MET A 70 -7.40 14.72 8.34
CA MET A 70 -7.27 15.06 9.75
C MET A 70 -6.86 16.52 9.96
N GLU A 71 -6.00 17.05 9.10
CA GLU A 71 -5.60 18.46 9.14
C GLU A 71 -6.76 19.39 8.82
N GLN A 72 -7.58 19.05 7.82
CA GLN A 72 -8.80 19.79 7.53
C GLN A 72 -9.77 19.79 8.73
N LEU A 73 -9.87 18.68 9.46
CA LEU A 73 -10.70 18.60 10.66
C LEU A 73 -10.14 19.45 11.80
N ARG A 74 -8.81 19.52 11.96
CA ARG A 74 -8.17 20.48 12.88
C ARG A 74 -8.48 21.92 12.50
N TYR A 75 -8.39 22.25 11.21
CA TYR A 75 -8.74 23.57 10.70
C TYR A 75 -10.21 23.90 11.02
N LEU A 76 -11.16 23.02 10.69
CA LEU A 76 -12.59 23.20 10.99
C LEU A 76 -12.87 23.37 12.49
N ARG A 77 -12.22 22.58 13.34
CA ARG A 77 -12.33 22.71 14.80
C ARG A 77 -11.82 24.07 15.29
N ASN A 78 -10.79 24.61 14.67
CA ASN A 78 -10.21 25.90 15.06
C ASN A 78 -11.01 27.10 14.52
N THR A 79 -11.65 26.98 13.34
CA THR A 79 -12.40 28.07 12.72
C THR A 79 -13.86 28.12 13.13
N ASP A 80 -14.49 26.96 13.35
CA ASP A 80 -15.87 26.84 13.81
C ASP A 80 -16.00 25.66 14.80
N PRO A 81 -15.52 25.83 16.04
CA PRO A 81 -15.56 24.78 17.05
C PRO A 81 -16.99 24.32 17.33
N THR A 82 -17.96 25.26 17.37
CA THR A 82 -19.36 24.93 17.68
C THR A 82 -19.93 23.96 16.66
N SER A 83 -19.81 24.23 15.35
CA SER A 83 -20.32 23.30 14.36
C SER A 83 -19.52 22.00 14.30
N PHE A 84 -18.21 22.05 14.56
CA PHE A 84 -17.37 20.86 14.60
C PHE A 84 -17.82 19.86 15.69
N PHE A 85 -18.02 20.32 16.92
CA PHE A 85 -18.41 19.45 18.04
C PHE A 85 -19.84 18.91 17.90
N LEU A 86 -20.72 19.62 17.18
CA LEU A 86 -22.07 19.19 16.85
C LEU A 86 -22.14 18.14 15.72
N LYS A 87 -21.06 17.92 14.94
CA LYS A 87 -21.06 16.90 13.87
C LYS A 87 -21.07 15.50 14.46
N GLU A 88 -21.91 14.62 13.93
CA GLU A 88 -21.97 13.21 14.33
C GLU A 88 -22.05 12.29 13.11
N GLY A 89 -21.68 11.03 13.33
CA GLY A 89 -21.72 9.98 12.33
C GLY A 89 -20.68 10.15 11.24
N THR A 90 -20.86 9.43 10.13
CA THR A 90 -19.96 9.46 8.98
C THR A 90 -20.26 10.65 8.08
N LYS A 91 -19.21 11.39 7.71
CA LYS A 91 -19.22 12.48 6.73
C LYS A 91 -18.20 12.18 5.64
N CYS A 92 -18.56 12.42 4.39
CA CYS A 92 -17.64 12.21 3.28
C CYS A 92 -16.83 13.47 3.03
N PHE A 93 -15.56 13.30 2.64
CA PHE A 93 -14.83 14.41 2.07
C PHE A 93 -15.13 14.51 0.58
N ASN A 94 -15.33 15.73 0.11
CA ASN A 94 -15.28 16.06 -1.31
C ASN A 94 -13.83 16.29 -1.74
N GLU A 95 -13.62 16.43 -3.06
CA GLU A 95 -12.30 16.72 -3.63
C GLU A 95 -11.73 18.07 -3.15
N ASP A 96 -12.60 19.03 -2.85
CA ASP A 96 -12.24 20.35 -2.28
C ASP A 96 -12.00 20.32 -0.76
N ASN A 97 -12.05 19.13 -0.14
CA ASN A 97 -11.98 18.90 1.31
C ASN A 97 -13.17 19.41 2.12
N SER A 98 -14.26 19.85 1.48
CA SER A 98 -15.52 20.08 2.20
C SER A 98 -16.10 18.77 2.73
N LEU A 99 -16.89 18.87 3.80
CA LEU A 99 -17.54 17.72 4.43
C LEU A 99 -19.04 17.73 4.13
N ASP A 100 -19.49 16.72 3.41
CA ASP A 100 -20.91 16.53 3.11
C ASP A 100 -21.52 15.35 3.86
N TYR A 101 -22.82 15.47 4.09
CA TYR A 101 -23.64 14.38 4.58
C TYR A 101 -24.19 13.59 3.41
N PHE A 102 -23.56 12.45 3.13
CA PHE A 102 -24.07 11.50 2.15
C PHE A 102 -23.53 10.10 2.49
N PRO A 103 -24.19 9.00 2.08
CA PRO A 103 -23.57 7.68 2.17
C PRO A 103 -22.27 7.64 1.36
N CYS A 104 -21.13 7.51 2.06
CA CYS A 104 -19.80 7.36 1.45
C CYS A 104 -19.67 5.97 0.81
N THR A 105 -20.29 5.82 -0.36
CA THR A 105 -20.39 4.55 -1.09
C THR A 105 -19.46 4.50 -2.30
N ALA A 106 -19.14 5.67 -2.87
CA ALA A 106 -18.29 5.79 -4.04
C ALA A 106 -16.91 6.37 -3.72
N VAL A 107 -16.02 6.25 -4.71
CA VAL A 107 -14.78 7.02 -4.77
C VAL A 107 -15.12 8.52 -4.74
N ASN A 108 -14.38 9.27 -3.94
CA ASN A 108 -14.56 10.72 -3.81
C ASN A 108 -13.25 11.52 -3.84
N ILE A 109 -12.10 10.84 -4.02
CA ILE A 109 -10.78 11.48 -4.16
C ILE A 109 -9.96 10.79 -5.22
N ALA A 110 -9.41 11.60 -6.13
CA ALA A 110 -8.40 11.20 -7.11
C ALA A 110 -8.81 9.96 -7.93
N ASN A 111 -10.11 9.79 -8.17
CA ASN A 111 -10.70 8.70 -8.96
C ASN A 111 -10.35 7.27 -8.50
N SER A 112 -9.73 7.08 -7.33
CA SER A 112 -9.28 5.77 -6.83
C SER A 112 -9.51 5.54 -5.34
N PHE A 113 -9.75 6.61 -4.58
CA PHE A 113 -9.86 6.55 -3.13
C PHE A 113 -11.23 7.02 -2.65
N LYS A 114 -11.70 6.40 -1.57
CA LYS A 114 -12.81 6.91 -0.77
C LYS A 114 -12.27 7.42 0.56
N ARG A 115 -12.52 8.67 0.91
CA ARG A 115 -12.17 9.27 2.21
C ARG A 115 -13.42 9.70 2.97
N GLU A 116 -13.51 9.31 4.22
CA GLU A 116 -14.60 9.67 5.13
C GLU A 116 -14.06 10.01 6.52
N ALA A 117 -14.78 10.86 7.25
CA ALA A 117 -14.57 11.15 8.66
C ALA A 117 -15.76 10.61 9.45
N GLU A 118 -15.48 9.83 10.48
CA GLU A 118 -16.49 9.37 11.44
C GLU A 118 -16.31 10.13 12.74
N PHE A 119 -17.38 10.81 13.16
CA PHE A 119 -17.44 11.58 14.39
C PHE A 119 -18.20 10.78 15.45
N SER A 120 -17.63 10.65 16.65
CA SER A 120 -18.35 10.05 17.77
C SER A 120 -19.63 10.82 18.10
N LYS A 121 -20.64 10.10 18.58
CA LYS A 121 -21.87 10.71 19.10
C LYS A 121 -21.53 11.55 20.33
N ASN A 122 -22.17 12.72 20.43
CA ASN A 122 -21.97 13.63 21.53
C ASN A 122 -22.48 13.00 22.85
N GLY A 123 -21.73 13.18 23.94
CA GLY A 123 -22.09 12.65 25.26
C GLY A 123 -22.01 11.12 25.42
N ILE A 124 -21.41 10.41 24.46
CA ILE A 124 -21.02 9.00 24.65
C ILE A 124 -19.50 8.96 24.78
N PRO A 125 -18.96 8.81 26.00
CA PRO A 125 -17.54 8.60 26.21
C PRO A 125 -17.08 7.41 25.39
N THR A 126 -16.05 7.61 24.59
CA THR A 126 -15.36 6.46 24.00
C THR A 126 -14.24 6.10 24.95
N THR A 127 -13.99 4.80 25.18
CA THR A 127 -12.88 4.35 26.04
C THR A 127 -11.51 4.86 25.58
N GLU A 128 -11.40 5.38 24.35
CA GLU A 128 -10.18 5.97 23.78
C GLU A 128 -10.10 7.50 23.90
N CYS A 129 -11.26 8.18 23.95
CA CYS A 129 -11.38 9.63 24.07
C CYS A 129 -12.49 9.89 25.10
N GLU A 130 -12.11 10.01 26.38
CA GLU A 130 -13.02 10.06 27.54
C GLU A 130 -14.12 11.10 27.36
N ASP A 131 -13.77 12.38 27.47
CA ASP A 131 -14.68 13.53 27.30
C ASP A 131 -14.46 14.26 25.96
N ASP A 132 -13.54 13.76 25.15
CA ASP A 132 -13.13 14.38 23.89
C ASP A 132 -13.91 13.85 22.69
N LYS A 133 -14.05 14.71 21.68
CA LYS A 133 -14.63 14.30 20.41
C LYS A 133 -13.67 13.38 19.66
N LYS A 134 -13.98 12.09 19.62
CA LYS A 134 -13.27 11.12 18.78
C LYS A 134 -13.64 11.34 17.32
N VAL A 135 -12.62 11.50 16.49
CA VAL A 135 -12.75 11.63 15.05
C VAL A 135 -11.82 10.65 14.36
N THR A 136 -12.39 9.91 13.43
CA THR A 136 -11.70 8.85 12.71
C THR A 136 -11.74 9.13 11.22
N VAL A 137 -10.60 9.43 10.63
CA VAL A 137 -10.47 9.59 9.17
C VAL A 137 -10.06 8.28 8.57
N SER A 138 -10.88 7.76 7.66
CA SER A 138 -10.62 6.51 6.95
C SER A 138 -10.50 6.77 5.46
N VAL A 139 -9.47 6.19 4.84
CA VAL A 139 -9.26 6.20 3.39
C VAL A 139 -9.24 4.76 2.88
N TYR A 140 -10.10 4.47 1.92
CA TYR A 140 -10.27 3.15 1.34
C TYR A 140 -9.86 3.15 -0.12
N TRP A 141 -9.34 2.03 -0.60
CA TRP A 141 -9.03 1.82 -2.01
C TRP A 141 -9.20 0.35 -2.40
N ALA A 142 -9.39 0.14 -3.71
CA ALA A 142 -9.44 -1.18 -4.31
C ALA A 142 -8.11 -1.50 -4.99
N SER A 143 -7.77 -2.78 -5.09
CA SER A 143 -6.63 -3.26 -5.88
C SER A 143 -6.98 -4.59 -6.55
N GLY A 144 -6.12 -5.06 -7.47
CA GLY A 144 -6.32 -6.35 -8.16
C GLY A 144 -6.31 -7.58 -7.23
N LYS A 145 -6.03 -7.41 -5.94
CA LYS A 145 -6.10 -8.45 -4.91
C LYS A 145 -7.45 -8.47 -4.17
N CYS A 146 -8.38 -7.57 -4.47
CA CYS A 146 -9.71 -7.59 -3.87
C CYS A 146 -10.54 -8.75 -4.42
N SER A 147 -11.32 -9.39 -3.55
CA SER A 147 -12.15 -10.56 -3.85
C SER A 147 -13.29 -10.27 -4.85
N SER A 148 -13.71 -9.01 -4.96
CA SER A 148 -14.76 -8.56 -5.86
C SER A 148 -14.35 -7.27 -6.56
N ALA A 149 -14.73 -7.12 -7.83
CA ALA A 149 -14.58 -5.87 -8.56
C ALA A 149 -15.34 -4.74 -7.83
N ASN A 150 -14.80 -3.52 -7.89
CA ASN A 150 -15.40 -2.32 -7.30
C ASN A 150 -15.63 -2.38 -5.78
N THR A 151 -15.00 -3.32 -5.07
CA THR A 151 -15.06 -3.40 -3.61
C THR A 151 -13.79 -2.82 -3.02
N PHE A 152 -13.94 -1.85 -2.13
CA PHE A 152 -12.82 -1.38 -1.32
C PHE A 152 -12.41 -2.45 -0.31
N CYS A 153 -11.23 -3.04 -0.47
CA CYS A 153 -10.73 -4.09 0.43
C CYS A 153 -9.54 -3.66 1.28
N HIS A 154 -9.02 -2.45 1.05
CA HIS A 154 -7.91 -1.88 1.83
C HIS A 154 -8.34 -0.59 2.54
N LYS A 155 -7.72 -0.31 3.68
CA LYS A 155 -8.03 0.85 4.53
C LYS A 155 -6.76 1.42 5.17
N SER A 156 -6.64 2.74 5.16
CA SER A 156 -5.71 3.52 5.99
C SER A 156 -6.54 4.40 6.91
N GLN A 157 -6.18 4.48 8.19
CA GLN A 157 -7.00 5.13 9.20
C GLN A 157 -6.14 5.98 10.14
N LEU A 158 -6.67 7.15 10.50
CA LEU A 158 -6.14 7.99 11.57
C LEU A 158 -7.27 8.30 12.54
N VAL A 159 -6.97 8.14 13.83
CA VAL A 159 -7.87 8.45 14.93
C VAL A 159 -7.27 9.61 15.72
N SER A 160 -8.10 10.58 16.07
CA SER A 160 -7.71 11.69 16.94
C SER A 160 -8.85 12.03 17.89
N CYS A 161 -8.49 12.38 19.12
CA CYS A 161 -9.38 13.00 20.08
C CYS A 161 -9.25 14.52 19.95
N PHE A 162 -10.37 15.23 19.97
CA PHE A 162 -10.42 16.69 19.94
C PHE A 162 -11.07 17.20 21.22
N VAL A 163 -10.30 17.96 21.99
CA VAL A 163 -10.73 18.64 23.22
C VAL A 163 -11.67 19.82 22.90
N ASN A 164 -12.82 19.87 23.56
CA ASN A 164 -13.70 21.04 23.50
C ASN A 164 -13.17 22.13 24.43
N GLN A 165 -12.59 23.18 23.84
CA GLN A 165 -11.99 24.30 24.58
C GLN A 165 -13.00 25.41 24.93
N VAL A 166 -14.28 25.24 24.57
CA VAL A 166 -15.33 26.24 24.85
C VAL A 166 -15.66 26.18 26.35
N GLY A 167 -14.87 26.89 27.16
CA GLY A 167 -15.03 26.98 28.62
C GLY A 167 -13.74 27.15 29.44
N SER A 168 -12.54 27.00 28.86
CA SER A 168 -11.27 27.11 29.60
C SER A 168 -10.73 28.54 29.71
N SER A 169 -11.60 29.55 29.77
CA SER A 169 -11.21 30.96 30.01
C SER A 169 -11.41 31.35 31.48
N SER A 170 -10.83 30.59 32.40
CA SER A 170 -10.79 30.96 33.82
C SER A 170 -9.63 30.28 34.55
N GLN A 171 -8.40 30.54 34.11
CA GLN A 171 -7.19 30.53 34.96
C GLN A 171 -6.09 31.40 34.32
N LEU A 172 -6.28 32.72 34.38
CA LEU A 172 -5.21 33.72 34.48
C LEU A 172 -5.74 34.87 35.35
#